data_AF-A0A6V7M746-F1
#
_entry.id   AF-A0A6V7M746-F1
#
_cell.length_a   1.000
_cell.length_b   1.000
_cell.length_c   1.000
_cell.angle_alpha   90.00
_cell.angle_beta   90.00
_cell.angle_gamma   90.00
#
_symmetry.space_group_name_H-M   'P 1'
#
loop_
_entity.id
_entity.type
_entity.pdbx_description
1 polymer ?
#
loop_
_entity_poly.entity_id
_entity_poly.type
_entity_poly.pdbx_seq_one_letter_code
_entity_poly.pdbx_strand_id
1 'polypeptide(L)' 'TICRRGGTWFASFGRPRNHGTKLFNISGHVNNPCTVEEEMSIPLKELIERHAGGVIGGWDNLLGVIPGGSSTPIIPK' A
#
# COMPACT_ATOMS: atom_id res chain seq x y z
N THR A 1 13.56 2.00 15.93
CA THR A 1 13.35 0.76 15.14
C THR A 1 13.14 -0.40 16.08
N ILE A 2 12.37 -1.41 15.67
CA ILE A 2 11.58 -2.35 16.50
C ILE A 2 12.19 -2.65 17.89
N CYS A 3 13.42 -3.16 17.97
CA CYS A 3 14.06 -3.48 19.26
C CYS A 3 14.11 -2.32 20.27
N ARG A 4 14.21 -1.07 19.81
CA ARG A 4 14.19 0.14 20.66
C ARG A 4 12.79 0.56 21.10
N ARG A 5 11.75 0.27 20.31
CA ARG A 5 10.35 0.69 20.57
C ARG A 5 9.48 -0.44 21.15
N GLY A 6 9.98 -1.68 21.12
CA GLY A 6 9.30 -2.88 21.59
C GLY A 6 8.56 -3.62 20.48
N GLY A 7 8.53 -4.95 20.59
CA GLY A 7 7.78 -5.81 19.65
C GLY A 7 6.28 -5.53 19.68
N THR A 8 5.72 -5.28 20.87
CA THR A 8 4.29 -4.94 21.05
C THR A 8 3.90 -3.66 20.31
N TRP A 9 4.77 -2.64 20.28
CA TRP A 9 4.53 -1.42 19.51
C TRP A 9 4.49 -1.70 18.00
N PHE A 10 5.38 -2.53 17.47
CA PHE A 10 5.33 -2.86 16.05
C PHE A 10 4.14 -3.76 15.71
N ALA A 11 3.78 -4.66 16.63
CA ALA A 11 2.64 -5.56 16.51
C ALA A 11 1.28 -4.85 16.66
N SER A 12 1.24 -3.61 17.15
CA SER A 12 -0.02 -2.86 17.25
C SER A 12 -0.51 -2.32 15.90
N PHE A 13 0.32 -2.38 14.86
CA PHE A 13 -0.05 -2.01 13.49
C PHE A 13 -0.44 -3.26 12.70
N GLY A 14 -1.42 -3.11 11.81
CA GLY A 14 -1.90 -4.13 10.90
C GLY A 14 -2.80 -5.18 11.52
N ARG A 15 -3.15 -6.21 10.74
CA ARG A 15 -4.04 -7.29 11.14
C ARG A 15 -3.27 -8.44 11.80
N PRO A 16 -3.95 -9.33 12.57
CA PRO A 16 -3.32 -10.53 13.12
C PRO A 16 -2.55 -11.33 12.05
N ARG A 17 -1.29 -11.65 12.34
CA ARG A 17 -0.33 -12.33 11.44
C ARG A 17 0.17 -11.49 10.25
N ASN A 18 -0.13 -10.20 10.18
CA ASN A 18 0.35 -9.24 9.17
C ASN A 18 0.63 -7.88 9.82
N HIS A 19 1.65 -7.86 10.70
CA HIS A 19 1.92 -6.72 11.56
C HIS A 19 2.98 -5.76 11.00
N GLY A 20 2.87 -4.51 11.44
CA GLY A 20 3.90 -3.49 11.24
C GLY A 20 3.59 -2.47 10.16
N THR A 21 4.63 -1.75 9.75
CA THR A 21 4.61 -0.82 8.63
C THR A 21 5.33 -1.43 7.44
N LYS A 22 5.01 -0.96 6.24
CA LYS A 22 5.64 -1.38 4.99
C LYS A 22 5.92 -0.16 4.12
N LEU A 23 7.09 -0.17 3.51
CA LEU A 23 7.39 0.73 2.39
C LEU A 23 6.66 0.22 1.14
N PHE A 24 5.71 1.00 0.65
CA PHE A 24 4.98 0.78 -0.59
C PHE A 24 5.58 1.62 -1.70
N ASN A 25 5.70 1.05 -2.90
CA ASN A 25 6.08 1.76 -4.11
C ASN A 25 4.86 1.80 -5.02
N ILE A 26 4.18 2.95 -5.06
CA ILE A 26 3.00 3.16 -5.89
C ILE A 26 3.51 3.71 -7.22
N SER A 27 3.40 2.90 -8.27
CA SER A 27 3.98 3.18 -9.59
C SER A 27 2.95 2.96 -10.71
N GLY A 28 3.29 3.38 -11.93
CA GLY A 28 2.41 3.25 -13.08
C GLY A 28 1.39 4.40 -13.20
N HIS A 29 0.15 4.08 -13.53
CA HIS A 29 -0.89 5.05 -13.91
C HIS A 29 -1.62 5.68 -12.70
N VAL A 30 -0.87 6.40 -11.87
CA VAL A 30 -1.37 7.22 -10.75
C VAL A 30 -0.95 8.68 -10.94
N ASN A 31 -1.66 9.62 -10.33
CA ASN A 31 -1.39 11.05 -10.53
C ASN A 31 -0.03 11.48 -9.97
N ASN A 32 0.37 10.93 -8.82
CA ASN A 32 1.63 11.23 -8.14
C ASN A 32 2.34 9.93 -7.72
N PRO A 33 3.11 9.27 -8.60
CA PRO A 33 3.87 8.07 -8.25
C PRO A 33 4.85 8.35 -7.10
N CYS A 34 4.88 7.48 -6.09
CA CYS A 34 5.67 7.71 -4.89
C CYS A 34 6.07 6.42 -4.17
N THR A 35 7.11 6.54 -3.33
CA THR A 35 7.42 5.57 -2.28
C THR A 35 6.97 6.15 -0.95
N VAL A 36 6.16 5.41 -0.19
CA VAL A 36 5.63 5.86 1.10
C VAL A 36 5.68 4.74 2.14
N GLU A 37 5.97 5.07 3.40
CA GLU A 37 5.82 4.15 4.52
C GLU A 37 4.38 4.25 5.05
N GLU A 38 3.69 3.13 5.16
CA GLU A 38 2.32 3.08 5.67
C GLU A 38 2.07 1.80 6.47
N GLU A 39 1.04 1.81 7.30
CA GLU A 39 0.57 0.66 8.06
C GLU A 39 0.17 -0.52 7.15
N MET A 40 0.63 -1.72 7.52
CA MET A 40 0.21 -2.95 6.86
C MET A 40 -1.30 -3.16 6.98
N SER A 41 -1.90 -3.84 6.01
CA SER A 41 -3.35 -4.08 5.94
C SER A 41 -4.21 -2.85 5.62
N ILE A 42 -3.61 -1.72 5.24
CA ILE A 42 -4.31 -0.61 4.59
C ILE A 42 -5.07 -1.09 3.33
N PRO A 43 -6.32 -0.66 3.10
CA PRO A 43 -7.02 -0.93 1.84
C PRO A 43 -6.26 -0.38 0.63
N LEU A 44 -6.15 -1.17 -0.45
CA LEU A 44 -5.42 -0.77 -1.66
C LEU A 44 -5.95 0.54 -2.27
N LYS A 45 -7.29 0.71 -2.29
CA LYS A 45 -7.93 1.93 -2.77
C LYS A 45 -7.49 3.16 -1.95
N GLU A 46 -7.52 3.03 -0.63
CA GLU A 46 -7.12 4.09 0.29
C GLU A 46 -5.65 4.45 0.13
N LEU A 47 -4.77 3.45 -0.01
CA LEU A 47 -3.34 3.66 -0.27
C LEU A 47 -3.11 4.51 -1.53
N ILE A 48 -3.79 4.18 -2.64
CA ILE A 48 -3.64 4.88 -3.93
C ILE A 48 -4.25 6.28 -3.87
N GLU A 49 -5.47 6.42 -3.36
CA GLU A 49 -6.17 7.72 -3.30
C GLU A 49 -5.47 8.70 -2.37
N ARG A 50 -5.03 8.24 -1.18
CA ARG A 50 -4.39 9.10 -0.18
C ARG A 50 -2.97 9.51 -0.56
N HIS A 51 -2.13 8.56 -0.98
CA HIS A 51 -0.68 8.81 -1.09
C HIS A 51 -0.19 9.07 -2.50
N ALA A 52 -0.91 8.56 -3.51
CA ALA A 52 -0.56 8.77 -4.92
C ALA A 52 -1.50 9.72 -5.65
N GLY A 53 -2.44 10.35 -4.94
CA GLY A 53 -3.42 11.27 -5.51
C GLY A 53 -4.45 10.60 -6.43
N GLY A 54 -4.64 9.28 -6.30
CA GLY A 54 -5.58 8.51 -7.11
C GLY A 54 -5.04 8.02 -8.47
N VAL A 55 -5.85 7.18 -9.10
CA VAL A 55 -5.63 6.70 -10.48
C VAL A 55 -5.81 7.85 -11.46
N ILE A 56 -5.01 7.90 -12.53
CA ILE A 56 -5.17 8.90 -13.60
C ILE A 56 -6.57 8.74 -14.21
N GLY A 57 -7.36 9.82 -14.23
CA GLY A 57 -8.75 9.78 -14.68
C GLY A 57 -9.77 9.28 -13.64
N GLY A 58 -9.35 9.10 -12.39
CA GLY A 58 -10.21 8.67 -11.28
C GLY A 58 -10.27 7.16 -11.08
N TRP A 59 -10.79 6.73 -9.92
CA TRP A 59 -10.87 5.31 -9.55
C TRP A 59 -11.63 4.47 -10.58
N ASP A 60 -12.62 5.07 -11.25
CA ASP A 60 -13.41 4.32 -12.21
C ASP A 60 -12.67 3.94 -13.49
N ASN A 61 -11.57 4.63 -13.78
CA ASN A 61 -10.67 4.37 -14.91
C ASN A 61 -9.65 3.25 -14.63
N LEU A 62 -9.69 2.61 -13.46
CA LEU A 62 -8.80 1.50 -13.13
C LEU A 62 -9.11 0.25 -13.95
N LEU A 63 -8.09 -0.39 -14.53
CA LEU A 63 -8.22 -1.68 -15.21
C LEU A 63 -7.74 -2.86 -14.35
N GLY A 64 -6.62 -2.67 -13.66
CA GLY A 64 -6.07 -3.66 -12.74
C GLY A 64 -4.80 -3.16 -12.06
N VAL A 65 -4.41 -3.85 -10.99
CA VAL A 65 -3.23 -3.53 -10.17
C VAL A 65 -2.41 -4.79 -9.93
N ILE A 66 -1.09 -4.67 -10.02
CA ILE A 66 -0.14 -5.68 -9.55
C ILE A 66 0.22 -5.34 -8.10
N PRO A 67 -0.31 -6.04 -7.08
CA PRO A 67 -0.30 -5.56 -5.69
C PRO A 67 1.04 -5.74 -4.97
N GLY A 68 1.89 -6.67 -5.40
CA GLY A 68 3.10 -7.09 -4.68
C GLY A 68 4.34 -7.17 -5.58
N GLY A 69 4.44 -6.29 -6.58
CA GLY A 69 5.52 -6.32 -7.57
C GLY A 69 5.28 -7.34 -8.69
N SER A 70 6.16 -7.34 -9.69
CA SER A 70 5.96 -8.06 -10.97
C SER A 70 5.76 -9.57 -10.86
N SER A 71 6.10 -10.19 -9.73
CA SER A 71 5.89 -11.61 -9.46
C SER A 71 4.47 -11.96 -9.01
N THR A 72 3.62 -10.96 -8.77
CA THR A 72 2.24 -11.17 -8.30
C THR A 72 1.22 -11.07 -9.43
N PRO A 73 0.18 -11.93 -9.44
CA PRO A 73 -0.93 -11.80 -10.39
C PRO A 73 -1.64 -10.45 -10.29
N ILE A 74 -2.27 -10.05 -11.40
CA ILE A 74 -3.07 -8.82 -11.46
C ILE A 74 -4.37 -9.01 -10.66
N ILE A 75 -4.73 -8.01 -9.86
CA ILE A 75 -6.07 -7.82 -9.30
C ILE A 75 -6.85 -6.94 -10.29
N PRO A 76 -7.91 -7.44 -10.96
CA PRO A 76 -8.77 -6.59 -11.79
C PRO A 76 -9.56 -5.60 -10.92
N LYS A 77 -10.02 -4.50 -11.50
CA LYS A 77 -10.93 -3.56 -10.80
C LYS A 77 -12.20 -4.27 -10.32
#